data_AF-A0A7J4IZX2-F1
#
_entry.id   AF-A0A7J4IZX2-F1
#
_cell.length_a   1.000
_cell.length_b   1.000
_cell.length_c   1.000
_cell.angle_alpha   90.00
_cell.angle_beta   90.00
_cell.angle_gamma   90.00
#
_symmetry.space_group_name_H-M   'P 1'
#
loop_
_entity.id
_entity.type
_entity.pdbx_description
1 polymer ?
#
loop_
_entity_poly.entity_id
_entity_poly.type
_entity_poly.pdbx_seq_one_letter_code
_entity_poly.pdbx_strand_id
1 'polypeptide(L)'
;MNQEELKQRLKILFGEQIQFNKEFDALTEHLKNLEENILLWCESVKLGKIRAAPSSYLNGSLIFIKKLGSSNRCVVIKVENGVFREIHLGNHKYYDHLRKKLGLKEDSCTH
;
A
#
# COMPACT_ATOMS: atom_id res chain seq x y z
N MET A 1 7.01 -10.91 13.98
CA MET A 1 5.57 -10.82 14.36
C MET A 1 4.84 -11.93 13.62
N ASN A 2 3.60 -12.26 14.00
CA ASN A 2 2.75 -13.13 13.17
C ASN A 2 1.93 -12.30 12.17
N GLN A 3 1.59 -12.90 11.03
CA GLN A 3 0.80 -12.25 9.96
C GLN A 3 -0.56 -11.71 10.44
N GLU A 4 -1.21 -12.43 11.35
CA GLU A 4 -2.50 -12.03 11.93
C GLU A 4 -2.36 -10.80 12.82
N GLU A 5 -1.30 -10.73 13.63
CA GLU A 5 -0.99 -9.54 14.44
C GLU A 5 -0.73 -8.32 13.57
N LEU A 6 0.04 -8.48 12.48
CA LEU A 6 0.29 -7.38 11.55
C LEU A 6 -1.01 -6.87 10.92
N LYS A 7 -1.87 -7.77 10.45
CA LYS A 7 -3.19 -7.41 9.91
C LYS A 7 -4.05 -6.71 10.95
N GLN A 8 -4.09 -7.20 12.19
CA GLN A 8 -4.83 -6.55 13.27
C GLN A 8 -4.28 -5.15 13.57
N ARG A 9 -2.97 -4.99 13.68
CA ARG A 9 -2.33 -3.67 13.88
C ARG A 9 -2.67 -2.71 12.75
N LEU A 10 -2.60 -3.16 11.50
CA LEU A 10 -2.94 -2.35 10.33
C LEU A 10 -4.42 -1.96 10.31
N LYS A 11 -5.33 -2.89 10.68
CA LYS A 11 -6.76 -2.59 10.86
C LYS A 11 -6.98 -1.55 11.94
N ILE A 12 -6.30 -1.62 13.08
CA ILE A 12 -6.42 -0.60 14.14
C ILE A 12 -5.85 0.74 13.66
N LEU A 13 -4.74 0.70 12.91
CA LEU A 13 -4.05 1.90 12.45
C LEU A 13 -4.89 2.69 11.42
N PHE A 14 -5.43 1.98 10.44
CA PHE A 14 -6.07 2.53 9.27
C PHE A 14 -7.61 2.47 9.30
N GLY A 15 -8.18 1.63 10.16
CA GLY A 15 -9.60 1.33 10.29
C GLY A 15 -9.92 -0.12 9.93
N GLU A 16 -10.89 -0.73 10.63
CA GLU A 16 -11.30 -2.14 10.41
C GLU A 16 -11.78 -2.44 8.98
N GLN A 17 -12.18 -1.40 8.25
CA GLN A 17 -12.73 -1.46 6.90
C GLN A 17 -11.67 -1.72 5.81
N ILE A 18 -10.40 -1.83 6.19
CA ILE A 18 -9.31 -2.00 5.25
C ILE A 18 -9.25 -3.41 4.68
N GLN A 19 -9.19 -3.51 3.35
CA GLN A 19 -9.08 -4.77 2.64
C GLN A 19 -7.62 -5.09 2.30
N PHE A 20 -7.27 -6.37 2.41
CA PHE A 20 -5.93 -6.87 2.10
C PHE A 20 -5.97 -7.77 0.87
N ASN A 21 -5.00 -7.63 -0.03
CA ASN A 21 -4.83 -8.54 -1.16
C ASN A 21 -4.50 -9.97 -0.69
N LYS A 22 -4.86 -10.99 -1.49
CA LYS A 22 -4.48 -12.39 -1.24
C LYS A 22 -2.97 -12.61 -1.20
N GLU A 23 -2.20 -11.86 -1.99
CA GLU A 23 -0.72 -11.96 -1.96
C GLU A 23 -0.10 -11.32 -0.72
N PHE A 24 -0.88 -10.59 0.08
CA PHE A 24 -0.41 -10.01 1.34
C PHE A 24 0.09 -11.10 2.28
N ASP A 25 -0.66 -12.20 2.41
CA ASP A 25 -0.36 -13.32 3.31
C ASP A 25 0.97 -14.00 2.93
N ALA A 26 1.09 -14.35 1.64
CA ALA A 26 2.30 -14.97 1.09
C ALA A 26 3.52 -14.06 1.25
N LEU A 27 3.37 -12.76 1.00
CA LEU A 27 4.48 -11.82 1.16
C LEU A 27 4.82 -11.59 2.64
N THR A 28 3.85 -11.54 3.55
CA THR A 28 4.14 -11.39 4.98
C THR A 28 4.98 -12.52 5.53
N GLU A 29 4.79 -13.75 5.05
CA GLU A 29 5.61 -14.90 5.45
C GLU A 29 7.10 -14.71 5.07
N HIS A 30 7.36 -14.15 3.89
CA HIS A 30 8.71 -13.83 3.42
C HIS A 30 9.30 -12.56 4.03
N LEU A 31 8.49 -11.73 4.70
CA LEU A 31 8.85 -10.40 5.19
C LEU A 31 9.06 -10.36 6.71
N LYS A 32 9.36 -11.48 7.39
CA LYS A 32 9.54 -11.58 8.86
C LYS A 32 10.48 -10.55 9.53
N ASN A 33 11.29 -9.80 8.76
CA ASN A 33 12.13 -8.69 9.25
C ASN A 33 11.71 -7.29 8.75
N LEU A 34 10.77 -7.22 7.81
CA LEU A 34 10.26 -5.99 7.21
C LEU A 34 8.88 -5.60 7.75
N GLU A 35 8.26 -6.41 8.61
CA GLU A 35 6.99 -6.12 9.27
C GLU A 35 7.02 -4.79 10.05
N GLU A 36 8.05 -4.56 10.86
CA GLU A 36 8.25 -3.29 11.57
C GLU A 36 8.43 -2.12 10.60
N ASN A 37 9.15 -2.31 9.50
CA ASN A 37 9.31 -1.29 8.48
C ASN A 37 7.98 -0.94 7.80
N ILE A 38 7.11 -1.93 7.57
CA ILE A 38 5.77 -1.72 7.02
C ILE A 38 4.92 -0.94 8.02
N LEU A 39 4.95 -1.31 9.29
CA LEU A 39 4.23 -0.61 10.37
C LEU A 39 4.65 0.85 10.49
N LEU A 40 5.95 1.12 10.63
CA LEU A 40 6.51 2.47 10.71
C LEU A 40 6.18 3.31 9.47
N TRP A 41 6.21 2.68 8.30
CA TRP A 41 5.81 3.34 7.06
C TRP A 41 4.31 3.65 7.04
N CYS A 42 3.46 2.72 7.47
CA CYS A 42 2.01 2.92 7.58
C CYS A 42 1.66 4.03 8.57
N GLU A 43 2.36 4.12 9.70
CA GLU A 43 2.27 5.25 10.63
C GLU A 43 2.65 6.57 9.95
N SER A 44 3.75 6.58 9.20
CA SER A 44 4.18 7.76 8.44
C SER A 44 3.15 8.18 7.39
N VAL A 45 2.49 7.21 6.74
CA VAL A 45 1.38 7.45 5.80
C VAL A 45 0.20 8.10 6.52
N LYS A 46 -0.20 7.57 7.69
CA LYS A 46 -1.28 8.12 8.51
C LYS A 46 -0.98 9.54 8.98
N LEU A 47 0.26 9.80 9.38
CA LEU A 47 0.75 11.13 9.79
C LEU A 47 0.90 12.11 8.62
N GLY A 48 0.67 11.69 7.38
CA GLY A 48 0.83 12.56 6.20
C GLY A 48 2.28 12.89 5.86
N LYS A 49 3.25 12.13 6.40
CA LYS A 49 4.69 12.30 6.10
C LYS A 49 5.10 11.69 4.77
N ILE A 50 4.29 10.77 4.23
CA ILE A 50 4.54 10.11 2.95
C ILE A 50 3.76 10.82 1.85
N ARG A 51 4.41 11.06 0.72
CA ARG A 51 3.73 11.60 -0.47
C ARG A 51 2.84 10.52 -1.08
N ALA A 52 1.56 10.85 -1.25
CA ALA A 52 0.65 10.07 -2.08
C ALA A 52 0.74 10.51 -3.54
N ALA A 53 0.53 9.55 -4.44
CA ALA A 53 0.24 9.79 -5.84
C ALA A 53 -1.29 9.85 -6.03
N PRO A 54 -1.84 10.90 -6.66
CA PRO A 54 -3.25 10.93 -7.00
C PRO A 54 -3.57 9.84 -8.05
N SER A 55 -4.69 9.15 -7.88
CA SER A 55 -5.23 8.26 -8.91
C SER A 55 -5.92 9.08 -9.99
N SER A 56 -5.69 8.78 -11.27
CA SER A 56 -6.45 9.41 -12.36
C SER A 56 -7.82 8.75 -12.58
N TYR A 57 -8.03 7.51 -12.11
CA TYR A 57 -9.28 6.76 -12.30
C TYR A 57 -10.20 6.86 -11.08
N LEU A 58 -9.62 6.90 -9.89
CA LEU A 58 -10.36 7.06 -8.65
C LEU A 58 -10.26 8.53 -8.21
N ASN A 59 -11.21 9.35 -8.68
CA ASN A 59 -11.32 10.75 -8.28
C ASN A 59 -11.29 10.86 -6.75
N GLY A 60 -10.43 11.74 -6.23
CA GLY A 60 -10.26 11.94 -4.79
C GLY A 60 -9.46 10.85 -4.05
N SER A 61 -8.92 9.85 -4.75
CA SER A 61 -8.13 8.79 -4.12
C SER A 61 -6.63 9.05 -4.19
N LEU A 62 -5.98 8.84 -3.05
CA LEU A 62 -4.55 8.98 -2.82
C LEU A 62 -3.92 7.61 -2.67
N ILE A 63 -2.87 7.35 -3.45
CA ILE A 63 -2.18 6.07 -3.49
C ILE A 63 -0.78 6.25 -2.95
N PHE A 64 -0.45 5.52 -1.89
CA PHE A 64 0.87 5.53 -1.27
C PHE A 64 1.62 4.29 -1.69
N ILE A 65 2.87 4.44 -2.14
CA ILE A 65 3.65 3.34 -2.70
C ILE A 65 4.97 3.25 -1.96
N LYS A 66 5.31 2.06 -1.47
CA LYS A 66 6.56 1.77 -0.78
C LYS A 66 7.22 0.55 -1.37
N LYS A 67 8.49 0.68 -1.71
CA LYS A 67 9.33 -0.44 -2.09
C LYS A 67 9.77 -1.22 -0.85
N LEU A 68 9.53 -2.53 -0.83
CA LEU A 68 9.92 -3.47 0.21
C LEU A 68 11.00 -4.40 -0.37
N GLY A 69 12.26 -4.03 -0.19
CA GLY A 69 13.39 -4.77 -0.78
C GLY A 69 13.51 -4.58 -2.30
N SER A 70 14.03 -5.58 -3.00
CA SER A 70 14.37 -5.46 -4.43
C SER A 70 13.18 -5.59 -5.37
N SER A 71 12.21 -6.48 -5.06
CA SER A 71 11.13 -6.86 -5.98
C SER A 71 9.72 -6.57 -5.48
N ASN A 72 9.53 -6.48 -4.15
CA ASN A 72 8.22 -6.32 -3.56
C ASN A 72 7.86 -4.84 -3.39
N ARG A 73 6.58 -4.52 -3.57
CA ARG A 73 6.03 -3.18 -3.37
C ARG A 73 4.74 -3.30 -2.55
N CYS A 74 4.59 -2.39 -1.62
CA CYS A 74 3.37 -2.16 -0.87
C CYS A 74 2.67 -0.92 -1.42
N VAL A 75 1.39 -1.04 -1.68
CA VAL A 75 0.53 0.02 -2.20
C VAL A 75 -0.65 0.16 -1.24
N VAL A 76 -0.86 1.36 -0.74
CA VAL A 76 -1.98 1.68 0.16
C VAL A 76 -2.86 2.70 -0.54
N ILE A 77 -4.16 2.43 -0.58
CA ILE A 77 -5.15 3.29 -1.23
C ILE A 77 -5.99 3.96 -0.15
N LYS A 78 -5.93 5.29 -0.13
CA LYS A 78 -6.75 6.16 0.71
C LYS A 78 -7.77 6.88 -0.17
N VAL A 79 -9.02 6.91 0.24
CA VAL A 79 -10.09 7.61 -0.51
C VAL A 79 -10.34 9.00 0.08
N GLU A 80 -11.06 9.83 -0.65
CA GLU A 80 -11.28 11.27 -0.36
C GLU A 80 -11.83 11.53 1.05
N ASN A 81 -12.60 10.59 1.61
CA ASN A 81 -13.13 10.65 2.97
C ASN A 81 -12.08 10.49 4.09
N GLY A 82 -10.78 10.50 3.76
CA GLY A 82 -9.71 10.37 4.74
C GLY A 82 -9.50 8.93 5.23
N VAL A 83 -10.30 7.98 4.76
CA VAL A 83 -10.24 6.57 5.16
C VAL A 83 -9.39 5.75 4.21
N PHE A 84 -8.68 4.79 4.77
CA PHE A 84 -7.90 3.83 4.00
C PHE A 84 -8.78 2.66 3.60
N ARG A 85 -8.82 2.37 2.31
CA ARG A 85 -9.73 1.37 1.74
C ARG A 85 -9.03 0.03 1.55
N GLU A 86 -7.83 0.05 1.00
CA GLU A 86 -7.16 -1.15 0.50
C GLU A 86 -5.64 -1.10 0.70
N ILE A 87 -5.05 -2.25 1.02
CA ILE A 87 -3.61 -2.49 1.06
C ILE A 87 -3.29 -3.66 0.13
N HIS A 88 -2.43 -3.37 -0.84
CA HIS A 88 -1.91 -4.34 -1.78
C HIS A 88 -0.41 -4.52 -1.53
N LEU A 89 -0.02 -5.74 -1.22
CA LEU A 89 1.35 -6.18 -1.37
C LEU A 89 1.44 -7.02 -2.64
N GLY A 90 2.49 -6.79 -3.42
CA GLY A 90 2.73 -7.53 -4.66
C GLY A 90 4.11 -7.27 -5.22
N ASN A 91 4.51 -8.15 -6.14
CA ASN A 91 5.74 -8.01 -6.91
C ASN A 91 5.61 -6.94 -8.01
N HIS A 92 6.74 -6.63 -8.68
CA HIS A 92 6.77 -5.70 -9.82
C HIS A 92 5.65 -5.93 -10.86
N LYS A 93 5.39 -7.20 -11.22
CA LYS A 93 4.35 -7.57 -12.19
C LYS A 93 2.94 -7.23 -11.69
N TYR A 94 2.65 -7.57 -10.44
CA TYR A 94 1.36 -7.24 -9.81
C TYR A 94 1.18 -5.71 -9.74
N TYR A 95 2.25 -5.00 -9.40
CA TYR A 95 2.25 -3.54 -9.37
C TYR A 95 1.97 -2.91 -10.74
N ASP A 96 2.53 -3.44 -11.84
CA ASP A 96 2.24 -2.93 -13.19
C ASP A 96 0.74 -3.05 -13.53
N HIS A 97 0.15 -4.21 -13.22
CA HIS A 97 -1.28 -4.44 -13.38
C HIS A 97 -2.10 -3.48 -12.49
N LEU A 98 -1.73 -3.35 -11.22
CA LEU A 98 -2.41 -2.48 -10.26
C LEU A 98 -2.30 -1.00 -10.68
N ARG A 99 -1.14 -0.54 -11.17
CA ARG A 99 -0.96 0.80 -11.73
C ARG A 99 -1.95 1.08 -12.84
N LYS A 100 -2.07 0.17 -13.81
CA LYS A 100 -2.98 0.31 -14.94
C LYS A 100 -4.43 0.37 -14.46
N LYS A 101 -4.79 -0.49 -13.51
CA LYS A 101 -6.14 -0.53 -12.92
C LYS A 101 -6.49 0.73 -12.13
N LEU A 102 -5.52 1.31 -11.41
CA LEU A 102 -5.65 2.56 -10.67
C LEU A 102 -5.40 3.80 -11.54
N GLY A 103 -5.10 3.60 -12.83
CA GLY A 103 -4.44 4.52 -13.76
C GLY A 103 -3.56 5.57 -13.10
N LEU A 104 -2.59 5.07 -12.37
CA LEU A 104 -1.38 5.81 -12.07
C LEU A 104 -0.66 6.00 -13.39
N LYS A 105 -0.75 7.19 -14.00
CA LYS A 105 -0.04 7.53 -15.23
C LYS A 105 1.41 7.06 -15.12
N GLU A 106 1.91 6.42 -16.17
CA GLU A 106 3.36 6.34 -16.39
C GLU A 106 3.89 7.75 -16.22
N ASP A 107 4.89 7.91 -15.35
CA ASP A 107 5.61 9.16 -15.24
C ASP A 107 6.33 9.30 -16.58
N SER A 108 5.59 9.84 -17.55
CA SER A 108 6.12 10.36 -18.78
C SER A 108 6.68 11.70 -18.37
N CYS A 109 7.85 11.65 -17.75
CA CYS A 109 8.74 12.78 -17.66
C CYS A 109 9.14 13.08 -19.11
N THR A 110 8.30 13.87 -19.79
CA THR A 110 8.62 14.51 -21.05
C THR A 110 8.97 15.96 -20.73
N HIS A 111 10.27 16.24 -20.65
CA HIS A 111 10.87 17.41 -21.30
C HIS A 111 12.39 17.24 -21.40
#